data_AF-A0A2E3V2Q8-F1
#
_entry.id   AF-A0A2E3V2Q8-F1
#
_cell.length_a   1.000
_cell.length_b   1.000
_cell.length_c   1.000
_cell.angle_alpha   90.00
_cell.angle_beta   90.00
_cell.angle_gamma   90.00
#
_symmetry.space_group_name_H-M   'P 1'
#
loop_
_entity.id
_entity.type
_entity.pdbx_description
1 polymer ?
#
loop_
_entity_poly.entity_id
_entity_poly.type
_entity_poly.pdbx_seq_one_letter_code
_entity_poly.pdbx_strand_id
1 'polypeptide(L)'
;MTKHTWKNIYDLSDEQLHNLDKAEDLIEMMDLTKAEALLLDMKKEDPKCVPVLNVLAHMYGRHLSDFEEAIKFYNLVLEIEPDNAWARDERRKYSRYLSYD
;
A
#
# COMPACT_ATOMS: atom_id res chain seq x y z
N MET A 1 -20.52 -0.84 -14.15
CA MET A 1 -20.38 -0.11 -12.87
C MET A 1 -20.00 -1.14 -11.81
N THR A 2 -18.72 -1.41 -11.66
CA THR A 2 -18.17 -2.20 -10.55
C THR A 2 -18.44 -1.39 -9.28
N LYS A 3 -19.36 -1.88 -8.45
CA LYS A 3 -19.62 -1.28 -7.14
C LYS A 3 -18.43 -1.66 -6.25
N HIS A 4 -17.44 -0.78 -6.15
CA HIS A 4 -16.44 -0.92 -5.10
C HIS A 4 -17.18 -0.96 -3.76
N THR A 5 -16.92 -2.00 -2.96
CA THR A 5 -17.63 -2.26 -1.69
C THR A 5 -17.30 -1.21 -0.62
N TRP A 6 -16.30 -0.38 -0.88
CA TRP A 6 -15.79 0.67 -0.01
C TRP A 6 -16.12 2.06 -0.54
N LYS A 7 -16.25 3.03 0.36
CA LYS A 7 -16.49 4.43 0.01
C LYS A 7 -15.16 5.06 -0.39
N ASN A 8 -15.08 5.62 -1.61
CA ASN A 8 -13.93 6.39 -2.06
C ASN A 8 -13.82 7.72 -1.28
N ILE A 9 -13.26 7.64 -0.07
CA ILE A 9 -13.04 8.79 0.81
C ILE A 9 -11.78 9.59 0.45
N TYR A 10 -10.97 9.06 -0.47
CA TYR A 10 -9.72 9.65 -0.96
C TYR A 10 -9.88 10.41 -2.28
N ASP A 11 -11.12 10.48 -2.79
CA ASP A 11 -11.48 11.17 -4.03
C ASP A 11 -10.63 10.74 -5.25
N LEU A 12 -10.28 9.44 -5.28
CA LEU A 12 -9.53 8.85 -6.39
C LEU A 12 -10.34 8.92 -7.69
N SER A 13 -9.67 9.18 -8.82
CA SER A 13 -10.28 9.09 -10.14
C SER A 13 -10.69 7.65 -10.47
N ASP A 14 -11.60 7.47 -11.44
CA ASP A 14 -11.98 6.14 -11.93
C ASP A 14 -10.76 5.33 -12.42
N GLU A 15 -9.77 6.02 -13.03
CA GLU A 15 -8.53 5.40 -13.47
C GLU A 15 -7.64 4.96 -12.29
N GLN A 16 -7.52 5.80 -11.26
CA GLN A 16 -6.78 5.45 -10.04
C GLN A 16 -7.43 4.28 -9.32
N LEU A 17 -8.77 4.25 -9.22
CA LEU A 17 -9.51 3.13 -8.65
C LEU A 17 -9.27 1.84 -9.45
N HIS A 18 -9.37 1.92 -10.78
CA HIS A 18 -9.13 0.77 -11.64
C HIS A 18 -7.69 0.23 -11.51
N ASN A 19 -6.70 1.12 -11.49
CA ASN A 19 -5.31 0.73 -11.36
C ASN A 19 -4.99 0.15 -9.97
N LEU A 20 -5.64 0.67 -8.91
CA LEU A 20 -5.49 0.12 -7.56
C LEU A 20 -6.06 -1.29 -7.46
N ASP A 21 -7.31 -1.49 -7.91
CA ASP A 21 -7.95 -2.81 -7.96
C ASP A 21 -7.08 -3.80 -8.77
N LYS A 22 -6.57 -3.37 -9.92
CA LYS A 22 -5.68 -4.18 -10.76
C LYS A 22 -4.37 -4.53 -10.06
N ALA A 23 -3.80 -3.62 -9.27
CA ALA A 23 -2.60 -3.90 -8.50
C ALA A 23 -2.87 -4.95 -7.41
N GLU A 24 -4.01 -4.87 -6.72
CA GLU A 24 -4.44 -5.86 -5.73
C GLU A 24 -4.66 -7.23 -6.38
N ASP A 25 -5.34 -7.29 -7.53
CA ASP A 25 -5.51 -8.53 -8.31
C ASP A 25 -4.15 -9.15 -8.69
N LEU A 26 -3.18 -8.33 -9.12
CA LEU A 26 -1.83 -8.80 -9.44
C LEU A 26 -1.10 -9.36 -8.20
N ILE A 27 -1.28 -8.76 -7.02
CA ILE A 27 -0.75 -9.27 -5.75
C ILE A 27 -1.39 -10.62 -5.41
N GLU A 28 -2.71 -10.75 -5.55
CA GLU A 28 -3.42 -12.02 -5.33
C GLU A 28 -2.95 -13.12 -6.29
N MET A 29 -2.63 -12.76 -7.53
CA MET A 29 -2.04 -13.66 -8.53
C MET A 29 -0.53 -13.90 -8.35
N MET A 30 0.09 -13.29 -7.33
CA MET A 30 1.54 -13.33 -7.06
C MET A 30 2.41 -12.77 -8.19
N ASP A 31 1.86 -11.95 -9.08
CA ASP A 31 2.61 -11.19 -10.08
C ASP A 31 3.15 -9.89 -9.46
N LEU A 32 4.00 -10.05 -8.44
CA LEU A 32 4.45 -8.96 -7.57
C LEU A 32 5.26 -7.91 -8.33
N THR A 33 6.02 -8.29 -9.36
CA THR A 33 6.80 -7.35 -10.16
C THR A 33 5.90 -6.38 -10.92
N LYS A 34 4.77 -6.86 -11.49
CA LYS A 34 3.84 -5.97 -12.19
C LYS A 34 3.02 -5.12 -11.21
N ALA A 35 2.62 -5.70 -10.07
CA ALA A 35 1.94 -4.95 -9.02
C ALA A 35 2.83 -3.79 -8.52
N GLU A 36 4.09 -4.09 -8.20
CA GLU A 36 5.07 -3.10 -7.75
C GLU A 36 5.26 -1.99 -8.77
N ALA A 37 5.50 -2.34 -10.05
CA ALA A 37 5.67 -1.36 -11.11
C ALA A 37 4.46 -0.43 -11.24
N LEU A 38 3.25 -0.99 -11.26
CA LEU A 38 2.01 -0.22 -11.37
C LEU A 38 1.81 0.72 -10.17
N LEU A 39 1.99 0.21 -8.95
CA LEU A 39 1.84 1.00 -7.73
C LEU A 39 2.91 2.11 -7.61
N LEU A 40 4.14 1.84 -8.03
CA LEU A 40 5.20 2.84 -8.07
C LEU A 40 4.92 3.94 -9.11
N ASP A 41 4.32 3.59 -10.25
CA ASP A 41 3.89 4.57 -11.23
C ASP A 41 2.73 5.43 -10.71
N MET A 42 1.71 4.82 -10.10
CA MET A 42 0.63 5.57 -9.42
C MET A 42 1.19 6.50 -8.32
N LYS A 43 2.18 6.03 -7.55
CA LYS A 43 2.85 6.85 -6.53
C LYS A 43 3.66 8.00 -7.14
N LYS A 44 4.22 7.87 -8.35
CA LYS A 44 4.92 9.00 -9.00
C LYS A 44 3.94 10.11 -9.38
N GLU A 45 2.74 9.74 -9.81
CA GLU A 45 1.68 10.68 -10.19
C GLU A 45 1.08 11.36 -8.95
N ASP A 46 0.80 10.58 -7.90
CA ASP A 46 0.35 11.10 -6.60
C ASP A 46 1.18 10.50 -5.45
N PRO A 47 2.27 11.19 -5.04
CA PRO A 47 3.16 10.72 -3.98
C PRO A 47 2.52 10.60 -2.60
N LYS A 48 1.35 11.21 -2.38
CA LYS A 48 0.63 11.22 -1.09
C LYS A 48 -0.67 10.42 -1.14
N CYS A 49 -0.89 9.62 -2.18
CA CYS A 49 -2.05 8.74 -2.26
C CYS A 49 -1.96 7.64 -1.19
N VAL A 50 -2.66 7.83 -0.07
CA VAL A 50 -2.65 6.91 1.08
C VAL A 50 -3.03 5.48 0.70
N PRO A 51 -4.06 5.22 -0.13
CA PRO A 51 -4.36 3.86 -0.61
C PRO A 51 -3.17 3.19 -1.30
N VAL A 52 -2.50 3.88 -2.24
CA VAL A 52 -1.34 3.34 -2.96
C VAL A 52 -0.18 3.04 -2.01
N LEU A 53 0.11 3.97 -1.09
CA LEU A 53 1.16 3.78 -0.09
C LEU A 53 0.87 2.58 0.85
N ASN A 54 -0.39 2.40 1.26
CA ASN A 54 -0.80 1.27 2.07
C ASN A 54 -0.67 -0.06 1.33
N VAL A 55 -1.06 -0.12 0.05
CA VAL A 55 -0.94 -1.35 -0.76
C VAL A 55 0.54 -1.69 -1.01
N LEU A 56 1.39 -0.69 -1.33
CA LEU A 56 2.84 -0.90 -1.40
C LEU A 56 3.38 -1.46 -0.09
N ALA A 57 3.11 -0.79 1.04
CA ALA A 57 3.59 -1.20 2.35
C ALA A 57 3.18 -2.64 2.70
N HIS A 58 1.92 -2.98 2.45
CA HIS A 58 1.38 -4.31 2.68
C HIS A 58 2.06 -5.35 1.77
N MET A 59 2.23 -5.05 0.48
CA MET A 59 2.90 -5.94 -0.48
C MET A 59 4.35 -6.24 -0.06
N TYR A 60 5.15 -5.20 0.24
CA TYR A 60 6.55 -5.40 0.67
C TYR A 60 6.63 -6.24 1.95
N GLY A 61 5.82 -5.90 2.95
CA GLY A 61 5.88 -6.58 4.24
C GLY A 61 5.33 -8.00 4.22
N ARG A 62 4.19 -8.22 3.56
CA ARG A 62 3.49 -9.51 3.57
C ARG A 62 4.02 -10.50 2.55
N HIS A 63 4.33 -10.03 1.33
CA HIS A 63 4.64 -10.92 0.21
C HIS A 63 6.14 -10.97 -0.09
N LEU A 64 6.87 -9.86 0.06
CA LEU A 64 8.32 -9.82 -0.18
C LEU A 64 9.16 -10.04 1.08
N SER A 65 8.55 -9.95 2.26
CA SER A 65 9.27 -9.92 3.55
C SER A 65 10.33 -8.82 3.64
N ASP A 66 10.19 -7.78 2.82
CA ASP A 66 11.03 -6.58 2.88
C ASP A 66 10.41 -5.64 3.93
N PHE A 67 10.75 -5.92 5.19
CA PHE A 67 10.20 -5.20 6.33
C PHE A 67 10.69 -3.75 6.40
N GLU A 68 11.88 -3.47 5.86
CA GLU A 68 12.43 -2.11 5.83
C GLU A 68 11.62 -1.22 4.89
N GLU A 69 11.37 -1.66 3.66
CA GLU A 69 10.53 -0.92 2.72
C GLU A 69 9.08 -0.82 3.19
N ALA A 70 8.51 -1.90 3.74
CA ALA A 70 7.17 -1.86 4.32
C ALA A 70 7.04 -0.76 5.39
N ILE A 71 8.00 -0.67 6.31
CA ILE A 71 8.03 0.37 7.36
C ILE A 71 8.17 1.76 6.76
N LYS A 72 9.01 1.94 5.72
CA LYS A 72 9.16 3.23 5.03
C LYS A 72 7.83 3.72 4.47
N PHE A 73 7.09 2.87 3.76
CA PHE A 73 5.78 3.24 3.21
C PHE A 73 4.74 3.49 4.31
N TYR A 74 4.68 2.67 5.37
CA TYR A 74 3.77 2.94 6.48
C TYR A 74 4.11 4.24 7.24
N ASN A 75 5.38 4.62 7.33
CA ASN A 75 5.75 5.92 7.89
C ASN A 75 5.20 7.06 7.02
N LEU A 76 5.28 6.98 5.69
CA LEU A 76 4.66 7.96 4.79
C LEU A 76 3.15 8.05 4.99
N VAL A 77 2.46 6.91 5.16
CA VAL A 77 1.03 6.90 5.49
C VAL A 77 0.76 7.63 6.80
N LEU A 78 1.52 7.34 7.86
CA LEU A 78 1.36 7.97 9.17
C LEU A 78 1.77 9.46 9.21
N GLU A 79 2.60 9.92 8.28
CA GLU A 79 2.87 11.35 8.09
C GLU A 79 1.65 12.10 7.53
N ILE A 80 0.83 11.43 6.71
CA ILE A 80 -0.38 12.00 6.09
C ILE A 80 -1.59 11.81 7.00
N GLU A 81 -1.73 10.62 7.58
CA GLU A 81 -2.81 10.22 8.48
C GLU A 81 -2.24 9.67 9.79
N PRO A 82 -1.86 10.55 10.74
CA PRO A 82 -1.27 10.12 12.00
C PRO A 82 -2.17 9.20 12.84
N ASP A 83 -3.48 9.21 12.59
CA ASP A 83 -4.50 8.40 13.25
C ASP A 83 -4.78 7.05 12.57
N ASN A 84 -4.18 6.76 11.41
CA ASN A 84 -4.35 5.51 10.68
C ASN A 84 -3.91 4.30 11.53
N ALA A 85 -4.88 3.63 12.15
CA ALA A 85 -4.64 2.54 13.08
C ALA A 85 -3.99 1.34 12.40
N TRP A 86 -4.41 1.03 11.16
CA TRP A 86 -3.88 -0.07 10.39
C TRP A 86 -2.40 0.10 10.08
N ALA A 87 -2.01 1.26 9.53
CA ALA A 87 -0.61 1.56 9.23
C ALA A 87 0.26 1.53 10.50
N ARG A 88 -0.25 2.03 11.63
CA ARG A 88 0.47 2.00 12.91
C ARG A 88 0.74 0.58 13.39
N ASP A 89 -0.27 -0.28 13.31
CA ASP A 89 -0.20 -1.66 13.79
C ASP A 89 0.69 -2.52 12.91
N GLU A 90 0.53 -2.44 11.58
CA GLU A 90 1.38 -3.18 10.63
C GLU A 90 2.84 -2.71 10.70
N ARG A 91 3.09 -1.39 10.75
CA ARG A 91 4.45 -0.88 10.98
C ARG A 91 5.06 -1.44 12.26
N ARG A 92 4.32 -1.41 13.39
CA ARG A 92 4.80 -1.93 14.68
C ARG A 92 5.11 -3.42 14.60
N LYS A 93 4.30 -4.20 13.89
CA LYS A 93 4.52 -5.63 13.64
C LYS A 93 5.81 -5.84 12.86
N TYR A 94 6.02 -5.15 11.73
CA TYR A 94 7.24 -5.30 10.94
C TYR A 94 8.50 -4.80 11.66
N SER A 95 8.41 -3.73 12.46
CA SER A 95 9.54 -3.27 13.28
C SER A 95 10.04 -4.34 14.26
N ARG A 96 9.15 -5.22 14.74
CA ARG A 96 9.56 -6.33 15.61
C ARG A 96 10.41 -7.36 14.88
N TYR A 97 10.10 -7.65 13.61
CA TYR A 97 10.90 -8.60 12.82
C TYR A 97 12.32 -8.11 12.56
N LEU A 98 12.54 -6.79 12.51
CA LEU A 98 13.87 -6.20 12.39
C LEU A 98 14.64 -6.12 13.72
N SER A 99 13.96 -6.25 14.85
CA SER A 99 14.58 -6.15 16.18
C SER A 99 14.97 -7.50 16.79
N TYR A 100 14.64 -8.61 16.13
CA TYR A 100 15.13 -9.93 16.53
C TYR A 100 16.49 -10.16 15.85
N ASP A 101 17.55 -10.02 16.64
CA ASP A 101 18.87 -10.61 16.36
C ASP A 101 18.80 -12.16 16.41
#